data_AF-A0A4S8I5U3-F1
#
_entry.id   AF-A0A4S8I5U3-F1
#
_cell.length_a   1.000
_cell.length_b   1.000
_cell.length_c   1.000
_cell.angle_alpha   90.00
_cell.angle_beta   90.00
_cell.angle_gamma   90.00
#
_symmetry.space_group_name_H-M   'P 1'
#
loop_
_entity.id
_entity.type
_entity.pdbx_description
1 polymer ?
#
loop_
_entity_poly.entity_id
_entity_poly.type
_entity_poly.pdbx_seq_one_letter_code
_entity_poly.pdbx_strand_id
1 'polypeptide(L)'
;MVSEEMFEAKAELMRSFGWSESEFSSAARKAPTFLCMSLDMMRRKMEFFINVVGYTPSFIASQPTILLYSLQKRVIPRFRVLEMLNTKGLWTRRGKFFNYVQLSNKKFREKIVLPYKEKVPELLDILRAGECEGK
;
A
#
# COMPACT_ATOMS: atom_id res chain seq x y z
N MET A 1 16.37 17.36 -4.64
CA MET A 1 15.82 17.40 -6.01
C MET A 1 16.19 16.08 -6.67
N VAL A 2 15.27 15.43 -7.39
CA VAL A 2 15.60 14.19 -8.13
C VAL A 2 16.34 14.60 -9.40
N SER A 3 17.49 13.96 -9.71
CA SER A 3 18.20 14.23 -10.97
C SER A 3 17.38 13.74 -12.16
N GLU A 4 17.64 14.30 -13.34
CA GLU A 4 16.98 13.87 -14.58
C GLU A 4 17.20 12.37 -14.85
N GLU A 5 18.44 11.89 -14.70
CA GLU A 5 18.78 10.47 -14.81
C GLU A 5 17.96 9.59 -13.83
N MET A 6 17.82 10.03 -12.59
CA MET A 6 17.07 9.31 -11.57
C MET A 6 15.55 9.39 -11.81
N PHE A 7 15.07 10.46 -12.44
CA PHE A 7 13.68 10.58 -12.87
C PHE A 7 13.37 9.58 -13.99
N GLU A 8 14.24 9.50 -15.01
CA GLU A 8 14.08 8.55 -16.11
C GLU A 8 14.18 7.10 -15.62
N ALA A 9 15.14 6.79 -14.74
CA ALA A 9 15.23 5.45 -14.14
C ALA A 9 13.97 5.05 -13.37
N LYS A 10 13.27 6.00 -12.75
CA LYS A 10 11.97 5.76 -12.10
C LYS A 10 10.87 5.56 -13.14
N ALA A 11 10.85 6.36 -14.20
CA ALA A 11 9.89 6.20 -15.29
C ALA A 11 10.00 4.81 -15.93
N GLU A 12 11.22 4.37 -16.25
CA GLU A 12 11.50 3.04 -16.79
C GLU A 12 11.10 1.92 -15.84
N LEU A 13 11.39 2.07 -14.54
CA LEU A 13 10.95 1.09 -13.54
C LEU A 13 9.42 0.97 -13.53
N MET A 14 8.68 2.09 -13.50
CA MET A 14 7.22 2.04 -13.48
C MET A 14 6.65 1.50 -14.80
N ARG A 15 7.32 1.80 -15.94
CA ARG A 15 6.98 1.23 -17.25
C ARG A 15 7.17 -0.29 -17.29
N SER A 16 8.20 -0.82 -16.63
CA SER A 16 8.40 -2.28 -16.50
C SER A 16 7.24 -2.97 -15.76
N PHE A 17 6.52 -2.24 -14.91
CA PHE A 17 5.29 -2.71 -14.25
C PHE A 17 4.02 -2.46 -15.07
N GLY A 18 4.12 -1.90 -16.29
CA GLY A 18 2.99 -1.65 -17.17
C GLY A 18 2.37 -0.26 -17.05
N TRP A 19 3.02 0.72 -16.42
CA TRP A 19 2.58 2.10 -16.51
C TRP A 19 2.91 2.68 -17.90
N SER A 20 1.95 3.41 -18.47
CA SER A 20 2.21 4.30 -19.60
C SER A 20 2.90 5.59 -19.15
N GLU A 21 3.50 6.31 -20.10
CA GLU A 21 4.14 7.60 -19.83
C GLU A 21 3.16 8.65 -19.28
N SER A 22 1.92 8.64 -19.78
CA SER A 22 0.86 9.56 -19.31
C SER A 22 0.41 9.23 -17.88
N GLU A 23 0.33 7.94 -17.53
CA GLU A 23 0.06 7.47 -16.17
C GLU A 23 1.16 7.88 -15.21
N PHE A 24 2.44 7.66 -15.57
CA PHE A 24 3.58 8.09 -14.77
C PHE A 24 3.58 9.60 -14.55
N SER A 25 3.41 10.38 -15.62
CA SER A 25 3.36 11.85 -15.56
C SER A 25 2.19 12.35 -14.70
N SER A 26 1.01 11.73 -14.84
CA SER A 26 -0.16 12.04 -14.03
C SER A 26 0.06 11.73 -12.55
N ALA A 27 0.66 10.58 -12.25
CA ALA A 27 1.01 10.17 -10.89
C ALA A 27 2.05 11.12 -10.27
N ALA A 28 3.09 11.50 -11.02
CA ALA A 28 4.14 12.41 -10.58
C ALA A 28 3.60 13.79 -10.22
N ARG A 29 2.62 14.30 -10.99
CA ARG A 29 1.93 15.55 -10.66
C ARG A 29 1.05 15.43 -9.42
N LYS A 30 0.34 14.32 -9.26
CA LYS A 30 -0.59 14.10 -8.12
C LYS A 30 0.13 13.85 -6.79
N ALA A 31 1.27 13.16 -6.82
CA ALA A 31 1.99 12.74 -5.61
C ALA A 31 3.51 12.80 -5.82
N PRO A 32 4.11 13.97 -6.09
CA PRO A 32 5.53 14.08 -6.45
C PRO A 32 6.49 13.50 -5.40
N THR A 33 6.06 13.43 -4.14
CA THR A 33 6.81 12.84 -3.03
C THR A 33 7.14 11.36 -3.24
N PHE A 34 6.38 10.62 -4.06
CA PHE A 34 6.71 9.22 -4.35
C PHE A 34 8.06 9.12 -5.08
N LEU A 35 8.42 10.13 -5.88
CA LEU A 35 9.69 10.18 -6.62
C LEU A 35 10.92 10.24 -5.69
N CYS A 36 10.75 10.68 -4.44
CA CYS A 36 11.83 10.71 -3.45
C CYS A 36 12.21 9.33 -2.90
N MET A 37 11.41 8.29 -3.15
CA MET A 37 11.74 6.92 -2.73
C MET A 37 12.90 6.36 -3.55
N SER A 38 13.69 5.44 -2.98
CA SER A 38 14.66 4.66 -3.78
C SER A 38 13.95 3.77 -4.81
N LEU A 39 14.65 3.41 -5.89
CA LEU A 39 14.14 2.48 -6.90
C LEU A 39 13.75 1.13 -6.27
N ASP A 40 14.54 0.63 -5.33
CA ASP A 40 14.24 -0.63 -4.63
C ASP A 40 12.96 -0.54 -3.79
N MET A 41 12.72 0.59 -3.12
CA MET A 41 11.48 0.78 -2.35
C MET A 41 10.27 0.89 -3.29
N MET A 42 10.40 1.56 -4.44
CA MET A 42 9.34 1.59 -5.45
C MET A 42 9.03 0.19 -5.97
N ARG A 43 10.06 -0.58 -6.32
CA ARG A 43 9.94 -1.95 -6.81
C ARG A 43 9.19 -2.83 -5.80
N ARG A 44 9.64 -2.87 -4.54
CA ARG A 44 8.99 -3.64 -3.46
C ARG A 44 7.53 -3.27 -3.26
N LYS A 45 7.20 -1.97 -3.35
CA LYS A 45 5.81 -1.50 -3.23
C LYS A 45 4.97 -1.97 -4.41
N MET A 46 5.46 -1.81 -5.62
CA MET A 46 4.75 -2.25 -6.83
C MET A 46 4.52 -3.76 -6.83
N GLU A 47 5.56 -4.55 -6.53
CA GLU A 47 5.45 -6.01 -6.40
C GLU A 47 4.42 -6.41 -5.36
N PHE A 48 4.40 -5.75 -4.19
CA PHE A 48 3.40 -6.04 -3.16
C PHE A 48 1.97 -5.73 -3.65
N PHE A 49 1.75 -4.54 -4.22
CA PHE A 49 0.41 -4.15 -4.67
C PHE A 49 -0.09 -4.99 -5.84
N ILE A 50 0.78 -5.40 -6.76
CA ILE A 50 0.38 -6.22 -7.91
C ILE A 50 0.23 -7.68 -7.48
N ASN A 51 1.27 -8.28 -6.90
CA ASN A 51 1.33 -9.73 -6.72
C ASN A 51 0.60 -10.21 -5.46
N VAL A 52 0.57 -9.40 -4.40
CA VAL A 52 -0.05 -9.77 -3.11
C VAL A 52 -1.45 -9.22 -3.00
N VAL A 53 -1.63 -7.93 -3.31
CA VAL A 53 -2.95 -7.28 -3.22
C VAL A 53 -3.82 -7.57 -4.44
N GLY A 54 -3.22 -7.76 -5.61
CA GLY A 54 -3.95 -8.01 -6.86
C GLY A 54 -4.43 -6.73 -7.56
N TYR A 55 -3.79 -5.59 -7.32
CA TYR A 55 -4.10 -4.35 -8.04
C TYR A 55 -3.50 -4.35 -9.43
N THR A 56 -4.24 -3.75 -10.37
CA THR A 56 -3.69 -3.46 -11.69
C THR A 56 -2.70 -2.29 -11.60
N PRO A 57 -1.66 -2.28 -12.45
CA PRO A 57 -0.71 -1.16 -12.50
C PRO A 57 -1.42 0.20 -12.69
N SER A 58 -2.40 0.26 -13.58
CA SER A 58 -3.21 1.46 -13.83
C SER A 58 -4.01 1.93 -12.61
N PHE A 59 -4.52 1.01 -11.78
CA PHE A 59 -5.18 1.40 -10.53
C PHE A 59 -4.21 2.12 -9.60
N ILE A 60 -2.98 1.59 -9.45
CA ILE A 60 -1.94 2.20 -8.62
C ILE A 60 -1.55 3.57 -9.19
N ALA A 61 -1.41 3.69 -10.51
CA ALA A 61 -1.12 4.97 -11.18
C ALA A 61 -2.23 6.01 -10.95
N SER A 62 -3.49 5.58 -10.90
CA SER A 62 -4.62 6.46 -10.62
C SER A 62 -4.66 6.94 -9.15
N GLN A 63 -4.08 6.16 -8.23
CA GLN A 63 -4.04 6.39 -6.78
C GLN A 63 -2.59 6.40 -6.22
N PRO A 64 -1.69 7.26 -6.72
CA PRO A 64 -0.25 7.18 -6.41
C PRO A 64 0.06 7.48 -4.94
N THR A 65 -0.87 8.11 -4.22
CA THR A 65 -0.76 8.36 -2.77
C THR A 65 -0.64 7.08 -1.95
N ILE A 66 -1.10 5.94 -2.47
CA ILE A 66 -0.92 4.64 -1.81
C ILE A 66 0.57 4.30 -1.61
N LEU A 67 1.43 4.75 -2.53
CA LEU A 67 2.87 4.53 -2.48
C LEU A 67 3.54 5.33 -1.37
N LEU A 68 2.88 6.35 -0.82
CA LEU A 68 3.46 7.23 0.21
C LEU A 68 3.40 6.61 1.62
N TYR A 69 2.54 5.61 1.85
CA TYR A 69 2.42 4.97 3.15
C TYR A 69 3.54 3.95 3.39
N SER A 70 4.05 3.84 4.62
CA SER A 70 5.06 2.83 4.94
C SER A 70 4.59 1.41 4.59
N LEU A 71 5.38 0.70 3.78
CA LEU A 71 5.05 -0.66 3.36
C LEU A 71 4.97 -1.58 4.59
N GLN A 72 6.00 -1.58 5.42
CA GLN A 72 6.10 -2.43 6.61
C GLN A 72 5.23 -1.96 7.78
N LYS A 73 5.20 -0.66 8.08
CA LYS A 73 4.50 -0.16 9.28
C LYS A 73 3.01 0.05 9.09
N ARG A 74 2.51 0.06 7.85
CA ARG A 74 1.10 0.38 7.58
C ARG A 74 0.45 -0.51 6.55
N VAL A 75 1.04 -0.66 5.37
CA VAL A 75 0.38 -1.37 4.25
C VAL A 75 0.24 -2.85 4.58
N ILE A 76 1.35 -3.54 4.88
CA ILE A 76 1.38 -4.97 5.15
C ILE A 76 0.52 -5.36 6.37
N PRO A 77 0.64 -4.71 7.55
CA PRO A 77 -0.15 -5.09 8.73
C PRO A 77 -1.65 -4.95 8.48
N ARG A 78 -2.07 -3.88 7.79
CA ARG A 78 -3.48 -3.66 7.46
C ARG A 78 -3.98 -4.65 6.40
N PHE A 79 -3.14 -5.03 5.45
CA PHE A 79 -3.47 -6.09 4.50
C PHE A 79 -3.71 -7.41 5.23
N ARG A 80 -2.80 -7.82 6.12
CA ARG A 80 -2.90 -9.05 6.90
C ARG A 80 -4.13 -9.09 7.81
N VAL A 81 -4.48 -7.98 8.46
CA VAL A 81 -5.74 -7.86 9.23
C VAL A 81 -6.95 -8.15 8.33
N LEU A 82 -7.01 -7.53 7.15
CA LEU A 82 -8.14 -7.68 6.24
C LEU A 82 -8.18 -9.07 5.59
N GLU A 83 -7.02 -9.66 5.31
CA GLU A 83 -6.88 -11.04 4.83
C GLU A 83 -7.38 -12.03 5.89
N MET A 84 -6.99 -11.88 7.15
CA MET A 84 -7.48 -12.71 8.26
C MET A 84 -9.00 -12.59 8.43
N LEU A 85 -9.54 -11.38 8.38
CA LEU A 85 -10.99 -11.20 8.43
C LEU A 85 -11.69 -11.87 7.23
N ASN A 86 -11.07 -11.84 6.05
CA ASN A 86 -11.61 -12.46 4.85
C ASN A 86 -11.61 -13.99 4.95
N THR A 87 -10.54 -14.61 5.47
CA THR A 87 -10.48 -16.07 5.66
C THR A 87 -11.49 -16.55 6.71
N LYS A 88 -11.85 -15.70 7.67
CA LYS A 88 -12.91 -15.97 8.67
C LYS A 88 -14.33 -15.65 8.16
N GLY A 89 -14.50 -15.21 6.91
CA GLY A 89 -15.80 -14.83 6.35
C GLY A 89 -16.40 -13.55 6.96
N LEU A 90 -15.62 -12.77 7.71
CA LEU A 90 -16.03 -11.53 8.38
C LEU A 90 -15.84 -10.29 7.49
N TRP A 91 -15.18 -10.46 6.35
CA TRP A 91 -14.82 -9.41 5.41
C TRP A 91 -14.88 -9.91 3.97
N THR A 92 -15.41 -9.10 3.04
CA THR A 92 -15.57 -9.50 1.62
C THR A 92 -15.16 -8.43 0.60
N ARG A 93 -14.54 -7.31 1.01
CA ARG A 93 -14.31 -6.16 0.10
C ARG A 93 -12.83 -5.91 -0.19
N ARG A 94 -12.23 -6.71 -1.09
CA ARG A 94 -10.86 -6.49 -1.59
C ARG A 94 -10.68 -5.12 -2.28
N GLY A 95 -11.71 -4.64 -3.02
CA GLY A 95 -11.69 -3.34 -3.71
C GLY A 95 -11.68 -2.09 -2.81
N LYS A 96 -11.73 -2.24 -1.48
CA LYS A 96 -11.65 -1.12 -0.52
C LYS A 96 -10.31 -1.05 0.23
N PHE A 97 -9.35 -1.93 -0.07
CA PHE A 97 -8.09 -1.98 0.69
C PHE A 97 -7.36 -0.63 0.72
N PHE A 98 -7.31 0.09 -0.41
CA PHE A 98 -6.73 1.43 -0.49
C PHE A 98 -7.32 2.39 0.55
N ASN A 99 -8.65 2.44 0.66
CA ASN A 99 -9.35 3.30 1.62
C ASN A 99 -8.95 2.97 3.06
N TYR A 100 -8.72 1.69 3.36
CA TYR A 100 -8.28 1.26 4.68
C TYR A 100 -6.82 1.59 4.97
N VAL A 101 -5.94 1.59 3.96
CA VAL A 101 -4.55 2.07 4.11
C VAL A 101 -4.54 3.57 4.45
N GLN A 102 -5.47 4.35 3.91
CA GLN A 102 -5.52 5.80 4.14
C GLN A 102 -6.04 6.21 5.52
N LEU A 103 -6.77 5.33 6.24
CA LEU A 103 -7.30 5.66 7.56
C LEU A 103 -6.17 6.01 8.56
N SER A 104 -6.46 6.89 9.53
CA SER A 104 -5.60 7.04 10.70
C SER A 104 -5.54 5.72 11.49
N ASN A 105 -4.49 5.50 12.27
CA ASN A 105 -4.38 4.27 13.09
C ASN A 105 -5.60 4.13 14.02
N LYS A 106 -6.05 5.23 14.63
CA LYS A 106 -7.29 5.28 15.43
C LYS A 106 -8.51 4.80 14.63
N LYS A 107 -8.78 5.42 13.48
CA LYS A 107 -9.95 5.08 12.65
C LYS A 107 -9.88 3.65 12.12
N PHE A 108 -8.70 3.16 11.74
CA PHE A 108 -8.52 1.78 11.29
C PHE A 108 -8.84 0.81 12.42
N ARG A 109 -8.30 1.04 13.62
CA ARG A 109 -8.54 0.20 14.80
C ARG A 109 -10.04 0.17 15.17
N GLU A 110 -10.66 1.33 15.26
CA GLU A 110 -12.08 1.45 15.64
C GLU A 110 -13.03 0.79 14.63
N LYS A 111 -12.75 0.93 13.33
CA LYS A 111 -13.66 0.46 12.28
C LYS A 111 -13.42 -0.98 11.83
N ILE A 112 -12.19 -1.48 11.96
CA ILE A 112 -11.78 -2.76 11.35
C ILE A 112 -11.29 -3.77 12.39
N VAL A 113 -10.76 -3.35 13.53
CA VAL A 113 -10.19 -4.28 14.51
C VAL A 113 -11.12 -4.49 15.69
N LEU A 114 -11.54 -3.41 16.36
CA LEU A 114 -12.39 -3.51 17.56
C LEU A 114 -13.72 -4.26 17.33
N PRO A 115 -14.41 -4.15 16.18
CA PRO A 115 -15.66 -4.88 15.95
C PRO A 115 -15.50 -6.40 15.93
N TYR A 116 -14.27 -6.90 15.72
CA TYR A 116 -13.98 -8.33 15.60
C TYR A 116 -13.02 -8.84 16.67
N LYS A 117 -12.62 -8.02 17.65
CA LYS A 117 -11.59 -8.35 18.64
C LYS A 117 -11.90 -9.61 19.46
N GLU A 118 -13.17 -9.88 19.75
CA GLU A 118 -13.59 -11.08 20.50
C GLU A 118 -13.65 -12.32 19.60
N LYS A 119 -13.88 -12.14 18.29
CA LYS A 119 -14.00 -13.23 17.31
C LYS A 119 -12.64 -13.64 16.75
N VAL A 120 -11.72 -12.68 16.65
CA VAL A 120 -10.38 -12.82 16.08
C VAL A 120 -9.42 -11.97 16.92
N PRO A 121 -9.03 -12.43 18.12
CA PRO A 121 -8.12 -11.68 19.00
C PRO A 121 -6.75 -11.40 18.35
N GLU A 122 -6.31 -12.26 17.42
CA GLU A 122 -5.02 -12.19 16.73
C GLU A 122 -4.84 -10.92 15.87
N LEU A 123 -5.93 -10.20 15.57
CA LEU A 123 -5.86 -8.95 14.80
C LEU A 123 -5.02 -7.87 15.48
N LEU A 124 -4.99 -7.86 16.82
CA LEU A 124 -4.18 -6.90 17.59
C LEU A 124 -2.69 -7.23 17.49
N ASP A 125 -2.35 -8.51 17.47
CA ASP A 125 -0.96 -8.96 17.39
C ASP A 125 -0.36 -8.68 16.01
N ILE A 126 -1.15 -8.87 14.94
CA ILE A 126 -0.76 -8.50 13.56
C ILE A 126 -0.42 -7.00 13.47
N LEU A 127 -1.22 -6.13 14.09
CA LEU A 127 -0.95 -4.69 14.07
C LEU A 127 0.30 -4.33 14.88
N ARG A 128 0.48 -4.94 16.05
CA ARG A 128 1.64 -4.69 16.92
C ARG A 128 2.95 -5.13 16.26
N ALA A 129 2.96 -6.30 15.60
CA ALA A 129 4.15 -6.79 14.89
C ALA A 129 4.66 -5.77 13.85
N GLY A 130 3.74 -5.17 13.09
CA GLY A 130 4.06 -4.11 12.12
C GLY A 130 4.60 -2.82 12.72
N GLU A 131 4.28 -2.52 13.98
CA GLU A 131 4.82 -1.37 14.71
C GLU A 131 6.26 -1.63 15.21
N CYS A 132 6.61 -2.90 15.48
CA CYS A 132 7.90 -3.31 16.04
C CYS A 132 8.99 -3.58 14.99
N GLU A 133 8.66 -4.09 13.79
CA GLU A 133 9.63 -4.53 12.76
C GLU A 133 10.35 -3.40 11.98
N GLY A 134 10.33 -2.17 12.49
CA GLY A 134 10.97 -1.03 11.83
C GLY A 134 11.88 -0.20 12.73
N LYS A 135 12.66 -0.88 13.58
CA LYS A 135 13.88 -0.36 14.19
C LYS A 135 15.06 -0.62 13.26
#